data_AF-B8C7A7-F1
#
_entry.id   AF-B8C7A7-F1
#
_cell.length_a   1.000
_cell.length_b   1.000
_cell.length_c   1.000
_cell.angle_alpha   90.00
_cell.angle_beta   90.00
_cell.angle_gamma   90.00
#
_symmetry.space_group_name_H-M   'P 1'
#
loop_
_entity.id
_entity.type
_entity.pdbx_description
1 polymer ?
#
loop_
_entity_poly.entity_id
_entity_poly.type
_entity_poly.pdbx_seq_one_letter_code
_entity_poly.pdbx_strand_id
1 'polypeptide(L)'
;AIAMEYISRYSHCYLWHGKFLWWINGSHHHQYPAVGSTPLNDAFAVFFATIATLAMWIGSEPPSTLTKDCSIGIGLGVTLYGLSYFVGHDIVAHERLGKGVANALRRAFPYMEQCASVHIRNDSDPYGAPYGFWLGPSEV
;
A
#
# COMPACT_ATOMS: atom_id res chain seq x y z
N ALA A 1 -2.38 -0.90 11.82
CA ALA A 1 -3.11 -0.75 10.56
C ALA A 1 -3.50 0.70 10.29
N ILE A 2 -4.37 1.35 11.08
CA ILE A 2 -4.82 2.74 10.83
C ILE A 2 -3.65 3.74 10.73
N ALA A 3 -2.71 3.70 11.68
CA ALA A 3 -1.53 4.57 11.64
C ALA A 3 -0.69 4.41 10.36
N MET A 4 -0.67 3.20 9.78
CA MET A 4 0.08 2.93 8.56
C MET A 4 -0.53 3.61 7.33
N GLU A 5 -1.84 3.87 7.31
CA GLU A 5 -2.44 4.65 6.22
C GLU A 5 -1.87 6.08 6.21
N TYR A 6 -1.75 6.71 7.37
CA TYR A 6 -1.15 8.04 7.49
C TYR A 6 0.35 8.03 7.15
N ILE A 7 1.09 7.00 7.58
CA ILE A 7 2.52 6.84 7.24
C ILE A 7 2.70 6.62 5.74
N SER A 8 1.87 5.77 5.14
CA SER A 8 1.88 5.48 3.70
C SER A 8 1.57 6.73 2.90
N ARG A 9 0.50 7.44 3.25
CA ARG A 9 0.12 8.72 2.66
C ARG A 9 1.25 9.75 2.72
N TYR A 10 1.87 9.93 3.88
CA TYR A 10 3.01 10.82 4.05
C TYR A 10 4.20 10.38 3.18
N SER A 11 4.51 9.08 3.20
CA SER A 11 5.59 8.49 2.40
C SER A 11 5.34 8.69 0.91
N HIS A 12 4.10 8.52 0.45
CA HIS A 12 3.74 8.70 -0.94
C HIS A 12 3.96 10.15 -1.38
N CYS A 13 3.35 11.10 -0.66
CA CYS A 13 3.42 12.53 -0.93
C CYS A 13 4.85 13.08 -0.92
N TYR A 14 5.64 12.75 0.12
CA TYR A 14 6.92 13.41 0.36
C TYR A 14 8.16 12.59 0.01
N LEU A 15 8.06 11.25 0.03
CA LEU A 15 9.21 10.37 -0.22
C LEU A 15 9.15 9.77 -1.61
N TRP A 16 8.07 9.06 -1.96
CA TRP A 16 7.93 8.31 -3.21
C TRP A 16 7.81 9.20 -4.44
N HIS A 17 7.12 10.34 -4.33
CA HIS A 17 7.16 11.42 -5.33
C HIS A 17 8.40 12.31 -5.23
N GLY A 18 9.25 12.09 -4.23
CA GLY A 18 10.51 12.80 -4.06
C GLY A 18 11.55 12.41 -5.12
N LYS A 19 12.51 13.31 -5.35
CA LYS A 19 13.58 13.21 -6.36
C LYS A 19 14.34 11.88 -6.34
N PHE A 20 14.47 11.24 -5.18
CA PHE A 20 15.29 10.04 -4.99
C PHE A 20 14.54 8.72 -5.15
N LEU A 21 13.22 8.70 -5.00
CA LEU A 21 12.40 7.48 -5.07
C LEU A 21 11.42 7.48 -6.24
N TRP A 22 11.28 8.59 -6.96
CA TRP A 22 10.42 8.68 -8.14
C TRP A 22 10.78 7.66 -9.23
N TRP A 23 12.05 7.28 -9.40
CA TRP A 23 12.41 6.25 -10.38
C TRP A 23 11.87 4.85 -10.00
N ILE A 24 11.62 4.60 -8.71
CA ILE A 24 10.94 3.39 -8.20
C ILE A 24 9.42 3.58 -8.32
N ASN A 25 8.87 4.66 -7.74
CA ASN A 25 7.43 4.89 -7.69
C ASN A 25 6.82 5.18 -9.06
N GLY A 26 7.51 5.93 -9.91
CA GLY A 26 7.08 6.25 -11.26
C GLY A 26 6.95 5.03 -12.17
N SER A 27 7.59 3.90 -11.85
CA SER A 27 7.33 2.65 -12.57
C SER A 27 5.87 2.21 -12.42
N HIS A 28 5.27 2.49 -11.27
CA HIS A 28 3.88 2.17 -10.98
C HIS A 28 2.91 3.12 -11.68
N HIS A 29 3.24 4.42 -11.77
CA HIS A 29 2.45 5.40 -12.53
C HIS A 29 2.51 5.19 -14.05
N HIS A 30 3.65 4.74 -14.59
CA HIS A 30 3.82 4.58 -16.04
C HIS A 30 3.48 3.19 -16.59
N GLN A 31 3.30 2.20 -15.72
CA GLN A 31 2.95 0.84 -16.13
C GLN A 31 1.50 0.57 -15.78
N TYR A 32 0.67 0.30 -16.80
CA TYR A 32 -0.53 -0.50 -16.56
C TYR A 32 -0.06 -1.92 -16.23
N PRO A 33 -0.23 -2.41 -15.00
CA PRO A 33 0.27 -3.73 -14.66
C PRO A 33 -0.49 -4.76 -15.48
N ALA A 34 0.22 -5.39 -16.41
CA ALA A 34 -0.26 -6.60 -17.04
C ALA A 34 -0.44 -7.66 -15.94
N VAL A 35 -1.38 -8.59 -16.14
CA VAL A 35 -1.60 -9.70 -15.21
C VAL A 35 -0.26 -10.39 -14.94
N GLY A 36 0.16 -10.41 -13.66
CA GLY A 36 1.42 -11.02 -13.23
C GLY A 36 2.68 -10.15 -13.34
N SER A 37 2.58 -8.85 -13.64
CA SER A 37 3.75 -7.96 -13.63
C SER A 37 4.32 -7.76 -12.23
N THR A 38 5.64 -7.57 -12.12
CA THR A 38 6.37 -7.17 -10.90
C THR A 38 7.06 -5.82 -11.12
N PRO A 39 6.33 -4.69 -11.01
CA PRO A 39 6.91 -3.37 -11.20
C PRO A 39 7.99 -3.10 -10.14
N LEU A 40 8.93 -2.21 -10.44
CA LEU A 40 10.00 -1.84 -9.50
C LEU A 40 9.45 -1.29 -8.18
N ASN A 41 8.26 -0.70 -8.20
CA ASN A 41 7.52 -0.27 -7.01
C ASN A 41 7.29 -1.39 -5.97
N ASP A 42 7.22 -2.66 -6.38
CA ASP A 42 7.11 -3.80 -5.45
C ASP A 42 8.28 -3.84 -4.43
N ALA A 43 9.40 -3.15 -4.70
CA ALA A 43 10.49 -2.95 -3.75
C ALA A 43 10.02 -2.29 -2.44
N PHE A 44 9.02 -1.41 -2.46
CA PHE A 44 8.45 -0.84 -1.24
C PHE A 44 7.76 -1.91 -0.40
N ALA A 45 6.99 -2.81 -1.04
CA ALA A 45 6.35 -3.91 -0.34
C ALA A 45 7.38 -4.82 0.34
N VAL A 46 8.47 -5.17 -0.37
CA VAL A 46 9.59 -5.96 0.20
C VAL A 46 10.26 -5.24 1.37
N PHE A 47 10.49 -3.93 1.25
CA PHE A 47 11.08 -3.12 2.31
C PHE A 47 10.22 -3.14 3.58
N PHE A 48 8.91 -2.85 3.47
CA PHE A 48 8.02 -2.86 4.62
C PHE A 48 7.79 -4.27 5.19
N ALA A 49 7.75 -5.31 4.33
CA ALA A 49 7.70 -6.70 4.78
C ALA A 49 8.95 -7.09 5.60
N THR A 50 10.13 -6.60 5.19
CA THR A 50 11.38 -6.79 5.94
C THR A 50 11.31 -6.12 7.31
N ILE A 51 10.86 -4.87 7.38
CA ILE A 51 10.66 -4.15 8.65
C ILE A 51 9.68 -4.92 9.56
N ALA A 52 8.54 -5.34 9.02
CA ALA A 52 7.53 -6.08 9.78
C ALA A 52 8.09 -7.40 10.32
N THR A 53 8.81 -8.14 9.47
CA THR A 53 9.43 -9.43 9.84
C THR A 53 10.46 -9.25 10.96
N LEU A 54 11.35 -8.26 10.83
CA LEU A 54 12.36 -7.97 11.86
C LEU A 54 11.70 -7.51 13.17
N ALA A 55 10.68 -6.67 13.10
CA ALA A 55 9.95 -6.21 14.29
C ALA A 55 9.26 -7.37 15.03
N MET A 56 8.64 -8.30 14.30
CA MET A 56 8.02 -9.49 14.89
C MET A 56 9.07 -10.48 15.40
N TRP A 57 10.17 -10.69 14.69
CA TRP A 57 11.27 -11.53 15.16
C TRP A 57 11.78 -11.02 16.50
N ILE A 58 12.27 -9.77 16.55
CA ILE A 58 12.84 -9.16 17.77
C ILE A 58 11.82 -9.22 18.91
N GLY A 59 10.55 -8.96 18.61
CA GLY A 59 9.47 -9.02 19.58
C GLY A 59 9.22 -10.43 20.14
N SER A 60 9.43 -11.48 19.33
CA SER A 60 9.15 -12.88 19.68
C SER A 60 10.24 -13.55 20.55
N GLU A 61 11.43 -12.97 20.63
CA GLU A 61 12.51 -13.52 21.45
C GLU A 61 12.11 -13.55 22.95
N PRO A 62 12.54 -14.52 23.76
CA PRO A 62 12.36 -14.47 25.22
C PRO A 62 13.47 -13.66 25.92
N PRO A 63 13.24 -13.15 27.15
CA PRO A 63 11.94 -13.01 27.79
C PRO A 63 11.10 -11.92 27.09
N SER A 64 9.77 -12.04 27.15
CA SER A 64 8.87 -10.98 26.70
C SER A 64 8.98 -9.75 27.61
N THR A 65 8.87 -8.58 27.01
CA THR A 65 8.79 -7.28 27.67
C THR A 65 7.74 -6.44 26.93
N LEU A 66 7.19 -5.42 27.58
CA LEU A 66 6.21 -4.53 26.94
C LEU A 66 6.72 -3.94 25.61
N THR A 67 7.99 -3.55 25.54
CA THR A 67 8.60 -3.03 24.31
C THR A 67 8.60 -4.08 23.19
N LYS A 68 8.86 -5.34 23.51
CA LYS A 68 8.90 -6.44 22.54
C LYS A 68 7.51 -6.81 22.07
N ASP A 69 6.53 -6.85 22.97
CA ASP A 69 5.13 -7.07 22.62
C ASP A 69 4.60 -5.94 21.71
N CYS A 70 4.97 -4.69 21.99
CA CYS A 70 4.69 -3.55 21.12
C CYS A 70 5.35 -3.69 19.74
N SER A 71 6.58 -4.23 19.66
CA SER A 71 7.27 -4.49 18.39
C SER A 71 6.52 -5.51 17.53
N ILE A 72 5.98 -6.57 18.14
CA ILE A 72 5.08 -7.52 17.45
C ILE A 72 3.84 -6.78 16.93
N GLY A 73 3.20 -5.95 17.77
CA GLY A 73 2.04 -5.15 17.39
C GLY A 73 2.30 -4.22 16.20
N ILE A 74 3.48 -3.60 16.15
CA ILE A 74 3.93 -2.79 15.00
C ILE A 74 4.05 -3.65 13.75
N GLY A 75 4.77 -4.77 13.83
CA GLY A 75 4.95 -5.67 12.69
C GLY A 75 3.63 -6.23 12.14
N LEU A 76 2.70 -6.62 13.02
CA LEU A 76 1.34 -7.00 12.64
C LEU A 76 0.59 -5.83 12.01
N GLY A 77 0.73 -4.62 12.56
CA GLY A 77 0.12 -3.41 12.05
C GLY A 77 0.56 -3.05 10.63
N VAL A 78 1.85 -3.22 10.33
CA VAL A 78 2.45 -3.07 8.99
C VAL A 78 1.95 -4.16 8.06
N THR A 79 1.96 -5.42 8.51
CA THR A 79 1.54 -6.57 7.69
C THR A 79 0.07 -6.48 7.27
N LEU A 80 -0.83 -6.23 8.23
CA LEU A 80 -2.26 -6.09 7.95
C LEU A 80 -2.56 -4.92 7.02
N TYR A 81 -1.85 -3.80 7.21
CA TYR A 81 -1.99 -2.66 6.31
C TYR A 81 -1.49 -3.00 4.91
N GLY A 82 -0.28 -3.55 4.77
CA GLY A 82 0.29 -3.92 3.49
C GLY A 82 -0.58 -4.91 2.72
N LEU A 83 -1.15 -5.91 3.42
CA LEU A 83 -2.12 -6.82 2.81
C LEU A 83 -3.37 -6.09 2.32
N SER A 84 -3.96 -5.22 3.15
CA SER A 84 -5.14 -4.45 2.75
C SER A 84 -4.84 -3.56 1.55
N TYR A 85 -3.68 -2.88 1.56
CA TYR A 85 -3.24 -1.99 0.51
C TYR A 85 -3.07 -2.77 -0.78
N PHE A 86 -2.35 -3.89 -0.78
CA PHE A 86 -2.20 -4.74 -1.96
C PHE A 86 -3.55 -5.20 -2.54
N VAL A 87 -4.52 -5.57 -1.69
CA VAL A 87 -5.86 -5.95 -2.17
C VAL A 87 -6.57 -4.76 -2.81
N GLY A 88 -6.63 -3.61 -2.15
CA GLY A 88 -7.36 -2.45 -2.68
C GLY A 88 -6.66 -1.82 -3.88
N HIS A 89 -5.37 -1.56 -3.76
CA HIS A 89 -4.56 -0.87 -4.74
C HIS A 89 -4.21 -1.78 -5.93
N ASP A 90 -3.42 -2.82 -5.71
CA ASP A 90 -2.90 -3.64 -6.80
C ASP A 90 -3.98 -4.53 -7.43
N ILE A 91 -4.75 -5.26 -6.62
CA ILE A 91 -5.75 -6.19 -7.16
C ILE A 91 -6.96 -5.43 -7.70
N VAL A 92 -7.46 -4.43 -6.97
CA VAL A 92 -8.71 -3.75 -7.32
C VAL A 92 -8.51 -2.49 -8.16
N ALA A 93 -7.66 -1.54 -7.79
CA ALA A 93 -7.46 -0.34 -8.60
C ALA A 93 -6.70 -0.65 -9.88
N HIS A 94 -5.62 -1.42 -9.77
CA HIS A 94 -4.74 -1.75 -10.89
C HIS A 94 -5.07 -3.06 -11.61
N GLU A 95 -6.09 -3.79 -11.15
CA GLU A 95 -6.60 -5.01 -11.82
C GLU A 95 -5.51 -6.10 -12.00
N ARG A 96 -4.54 -6.18 -11.09
CA ARG A 96 -3.34 -7.04 -11.21
C ARG A 96 -3.66 -8.53 -11.32
N LEU A 97 -4.77 -9.00 -10.74
CA LEU A 97 -5.28 -10.37 -10.88
C LEU A 97 -6.39 -10.52 -11.94
N GLY A 98 -6.58 -9.49 -12.76
CA GLY A 98 -7.57 -9.42 -13.82
C GLY A 98 -8.88 -8.76 -13.41
N LYS A 99 -9.55 -8.18 -14.42
CA LYS A 99 -10.83 -7.45 -14.31
C LYS A 99 -11.94 -8.22 -13.60
N GLY A 100 -11.99 -9.54 -13.76
CA GLY A 100 -13.01 -10.38 -13.12
C GLY A 100 -12.94 -10.34 -11.60
N VAL A 101 -11.74 -10.54 -11.04
CA VAL A 101 -11.49 -10.50 -9.60
C VAL A 101 -11.71 -9.09 -9.06
N ALA A 102 -11.17 -8.07 -9.74
CA ALA A 102 -11.35 -6.68 -9.38
C ALA A 102 -12.85 -6.31 -9.29
N ASN A 103 -13.63 -6.60 -10.33
CA ASN A 103 -15.07 -6.31 -10.36
C ASN A 103 -15.87 -7.07 -9.30
N ALA A 104 -15.48 -8.31 -8.97
CA ALA A 104 -16.13 -9.05 -7.88
C ALA A 104 -15.90 -8.37 -6.53
N LEU A 105 -14.67 -7.92 -6.25
CA LEU A 105 -14.32 -7.22 -5.01
C LEU A 105 -14.97 -5.83 -4.93
N ARG A 106 -14.98 -5.07 -6.03
CA ARG A 106 -15.68 -3.76 -6.12
C ARG A 106 -17.17 -3.88 -5.77
N ARG A 107 -17.83 -4.94 -6.26
CA ARG A 107 -19.24 -5.23 -5.96
C ARG A 107 -19.46 -5.66 -4.51
N ALA A 108 -18.55 -6.46 -3.96
CA ALA A 108 -18.64 -6.93 -2.58
C ALA A 108 -18.35 -5.82 -1.55
N PHE A 109 -17.47 -4.87 -1.90
CA PHE A 109 -16.99 -3.81 -1.01
C PHE A 109 -17.08 -2.44 -1.69
N PRO A 110 -18.24 -1.76 -1.63
CA PRO A 110 -18.47 -0.49 -2.34
C PRO A 110 -17.48 0.63 -1.99
N TYR A 111 -16.96 0.66 -0.76
CA TYR A 111 -15.96 1.65 -0.36
C TYR A 111 -14.61 1.43 -1.06
N MET A 112 -14.24 0.18 -1.33
CA MET A 112 -13.03 -0.16 -2.08
C MET A 112 -13.15 0.33 -3.52
N GLU A 113 -14.33 0.27 -4.12
CA GLU A 113 -14.59 0.86 -5.44
C GLU A 113 -14.45 2.38 -5.43
N GLN A 114 -14.95 3.06 -4.38
CA GLN A 114 -14.75 4.50 -4.25
C GLN A 114 -13.26 4.86 -4.22
N CYS A 115 -12.48 4.18 -3.37
CA CYS A 115 -11.03 4.37 -3.27
C CYS A 115 -10.31 4.08 -4.59
N ALA A 116 -10.63 2.95 -5.23
CA ALA A 116 -10.06 2.59 -6.53
C ALA A 116 -10.40 3.61 -7.62
N SER A 117 -11.64 4.10 -7.66
CA SER A 117 -12.08 5.05 -8.69
C SER A 117 -11.37 6.40 -8.60
N VAL A 118 -11.07 6.89 -7.39
CA VAL A 118 -10.32 8.15 -7.20
C VAL A 118 -8.84 7.95 -7.50
N HIS A 119 -8.28 6.79 -7.14
CA HIS A 119 -6.90 6.42 -7.45
C HIS A 119 -6.64 6.35 -8.95
N ILE A 120 -7.47 5.60 -9.69
CA ILE A 120 -7.35 5.46 -11.16
C ILE A 120 -7.47 6.82 -11.87
N ARG A 121 -8.30 7.74 -11.38
CA ARG A 121 -8.40 9.10 -11.96
C ARG A 121 -7.09 9.88 -11.80
N ASN A 122 -6.40 9.67 -10.68
CA ASN A 122 -5.16 10.38 -10.35
C ASN A 122 -3.93 9.87 -11.12
N ASP A 123 -4.00 8.72 -11.78
CA ASP A 123 -2.93 8.28 -12.70
C ASP A 123 -2.60 9.34 -13.79
N SER A 124 -3.52 10.29 -14.04
CA SER A 124 -3.33 11.42 -14.96
C SER A 124 -2.62 12.65 -14.36
N ASP A 125 -2.52 12.75 -13.02
CA ASP A 125 -1.76 13.77 -12.28
C ASP A 125 -0.92 13.09 -11.19
N PRO A 126 0.25 12.53 -11.54
CA PRO A 126 1.04 11.76 -10.59
C PRO A 126 1.52 12.59 -9.40
N TYR A 127 1.53 13.93 -9.47
CA TYR A 127 1.92 14.76 -8.32
C TYR A 127 0.73 15.26 -7.51
N GLY A 128 -0.49 14.93 -7.94
CA GLY A 128 -1.75 15.29 -7.30
C GLY A 128 -2.21 14.29 -6.25
N ALA A 129 -3.14 14.73 -5.41
CA ALA A 129 -3.87 13.87 -4.49
C ALA A 129 -4.88 12.98 -5.26
N PRO A 130 -5.19 11.76 -4.79
CA PRO A 130 -4.93 11.26 -3.44
C PRO A 130 -3.57 10.59 -3.24
N TYR A 131 -3.00 10.75 -2.05
CA TYR A 131 -1.76 10.11 -1.62
C TYR A 131 -2.02 8.88 -0.76
N GLY A 132 -3.10 8.87 0.02
CA GLY A 132 -3.59 7.71 0.75
C GLY A 132 -4.55 6.91 -0.13
N PHE A 133 -4.46 5.58 -0.06
CA PHE A 133 -5.39 4.74 -0.83
C PHE A 133 -6.77 4.74 -0.18
N TRP A 134 -6.84 4.40 1.11
CA TRP A 134 -8.12 4.32 1.83
C TRP A 134 -8.65 5.69 2.20
N LEU A 135 -7.77 6.66 2.49
CA LEU A 135 -8.17 8.05 2.70
C LEU A 135 -8.43 8.79 1.38
N GLY A 136 -8.17 8.18 0.23
CA GLY A 136 -8.20 8.87 -1.06
C GLY A 136 -9.50 9.64 -1.36
N PRO A 137 -10.71 9.09 -1.09
CA PRO A 137 -11.96 9.83 -1.29
C PRO A 137 -12.11 11.10 -0.45
N SER A 138 -11.31 11.28 0.60
CA SER A 138 -11.30 12.50 1.44
C SER A 138 -10.27 13.54 1.00
N GLU A 139 -9.44 13.23 0.00
CA GLU A 139 -8.38 14.11 -0.49
C GLU A 139 -8.70 14.76 -1.85
N VAL A 140 -9.87 14.45 -2.42
CA VAL A 140 -10.32 14.88 -3.76
C VAL A 140 -11.60 15.72 -3.70
#